data_AF-A0A661FPN6-F1
#
_entry.id   AF-A0A661FPN6-F1
#
_cell.length_a   1.000
_cell.length_b   1.000
_cell.length_c   1.000
_cell.angle_alpha   90.00
_cell.angle_beta   90.00
_cell.angle_gamma   90.00
#
_symmetry.space_group_name_H-M   'P 1'
#
loop_
_entity.id
_entity.type
_entity.pdbx_description
1 polymer ?
#
loop_
_entity_poly.entity_id
_entity_poly.type
_entity_poly.pdbx_seq_one_letter_code
_entity_poly.pdbx_strand_id
1 'polypeptide(L)'
;MKNHWIYLLPALLTLYGCGKESGPGLEAHDTKYVALGPDGQKLDSGPGACVADSLTGLMWESKSDTAGLHDWRNTYTWFNPDEAIGELDYRGVQDGGVCEGSECDTWEYVLAVNGAGHCGYFDWRMPSRDELMSISDLRKAENPPTANMDFFPYMQPAEYWTGFDYSTQYQSAWAWNFFYGHDRVDWKKSAKFVRLVRGTAGELESVKE
;
A
#
# COMPACT_ATOMS: atom_id res chain seq x y z
N MET A 1 9.00 86.93 5.55
CA MET A 1 9.35 86.19 4.33
C MET A 1 9.68 84.77 4.73
N LYS A 2 8.72 83.83 4.60
CA LYS A 2 8.88 82.42 5.01
C LYS A 2 8.75 81.54 3.76
N ASN A 3 9.84 80.87 3.40
CA ASN A 3 9.94 79.98 2.25
C ASN A 3 9.03 78.77 2.44
N HIS A 4 8.22 78.47 1.44
CA HIS A 4 7.51 77.19 1.31
C HIS A 4 8.50 76.12 0.86
N TRP A 5 8.61 75.03 1.61
CA TRP A 5 9.33 73.83 1.20
C TRP A 5 8.28 72.76 0.92
N ILE A 6 8.17 72.35 -0.35
CA ILE A 6 7.33 71.25 -0.79
C ILE A 6 8.12 69.97 -0.55
N TYR A 7 7.68 69.14 0.38
CA TYR A 7 8.22 67.78 0.57
C TYR A 7 7.44 66.82 -0.34
N LEU A 8 8.12 66.29 -1.36
CA LEU A 8 7.67 65.13 -2.14
C LEU A 8 7.89 63.87 -1.29
N LEU A 9 6.80 63.24 -0.83
CA LEU A 9 6.84 61.89 -0.28
C LEU A 9 6.97 60.87 -1.43
N PRO A 10 7.93 59.94 -1.38
CA PRO A 10 7.94 58.83 -2.34
C PRO A 10 6.78 57.90 -2.00
N ALA A 11 5.90 57.66 -2.98
CA ALA A 11 4.90 56.62 -2.89
C ALA A 11 5.61 55.26 -2.89
N LEU A 12 5.72 54.66 -1.70
CA LEU A 12 6.12 53.27 -1.57
C LEU A 12 4.95 52.41 -2.08
N LEU A 13 5.06 51.87 -3.29
CA LEU A 13 4.19 50.79 -3.73
C LEU A 13 4.51 49.58 -2.85
N THR A 14 3.70 49.33 -1.83
CA THR A 14 3.63 48.02 -1.21
C THR A 14 2.98 47.09 -2.23
N LEU A 15 3.80 46.35 -2.97
CA LEU A 15 3.35 45.13 -3.62
C LEU A 15 2.83 44.24 -2.51
N TYR A 16 1.50 44.19 -2.36
CA TYR A 16 0.82 43.10 -1.66
C TYR A 16 1.12 41.84 -2.47
N GLY A 17 2.30 41.27 -2.24
CA GLY A 17 2.57 39.90 -2.59
C GLY A 17 1.52 39.08 -1.88
N CYS A 18 0.60 38.51 -2.64
CA CYS A 18 -0.32 37.50 -2.15
C CYS A 18 0.55 36.43 -1.52
N GLY A 19 0.61 36.41 -0.19
CA GLY A 19 1.30 35.37 0.56
C GLY A 19 0.59 34.07 0.22
N LYS A 20 1.09 33.34 -0.77
CA LYS A 20 0.83 31.92 -0.86
C LYS A 20 1.43 31.35 0.42
N GLU A 21 0.57 31.00 1.36
CA GLU A 21 0.93 30.06 2.42
C GLU A 21 1.38 28.77 1.72
N SER A 22 2.67 28.65 1.49
CA SER A 22 3.30 27.47 0.92
C SER A 22 3.58 26.48 2.04
N GLY A 23 2.55 26.09 2.78
CA GLY A 23 2.54 24.80 3.47
C GLY A 23 2.27 23.72 2.43
N PRO A 24 2.82 22.51 2.55
CA PRO A 24 2.33 21.40 1.74
C PRO A 24 0.83 21.30 2.02
N GLY A 25 0.01 21.31 0.97
CA GLY A 25 -1.41 21.03 1.10
C GLY A 25 -1.61 19.66 1.75
N LEU A 26 -2.84 19.33 2.16
CA LEU A 26 -3.16 17.98 2.60
C LEU A 26 -2.82 17.01 1.45
N GLU A 27 -1.86 16.12 1.67
CA GLU A 27 -1.44 15.14 0.68
C GLU A 27 -2.46 13.99 0.58
N ALA A 28 -2.52 13.34 -0.58
CA ALA A 28 -3.50 12.28 -0.82
C ALA A 28 -3.38 11.13 0.20
N HIS A 29 -2.15 10.75 0.58
CA HIS A 29 -1.91 9.70 1.58
C HIS A 29 -2.43 10.03 2.99
N ASP A 30 -2.72 11.30 3.29
CA ASP A 30 -3.21 11.74 4.60
C ASP A 30 -4.75 11.82 4.62
N THR A 31 -5.42 11.77 3.46
CA THR A 31 -6.85 12.08 3.33
C THR A 31 -7.66 11.03 2.59
N LYS A 32 -7.04 10.15 1.80
CA LYS A 32 -7.74 9.18 0.94
C LYS A 32 -8.22 7.90 1.63
N TYR A 33 -7.86 7.69 2.90
CA TYR A 33 -8.12 6.43 3.59
C TYR A 33 -9.27 6.52 4.58
N VAL A 34 -10.04 5.43 4.68
CA VAL A 34 -11.10 5.26 5.68
C VAL A 34 -10.95 3.89 6.33
N ALA A 35 -10.81 3.86 7.66
CA ALA A 35 -10.78 2.63 8.44
C ALA A 35 -12.18 2.01 8.53
N LEU A 36 -12.25 0.70 8.31
CA LEU A 36 -13.49 -0.09 8.35
C LEU A 36 -13.41 -1.19 9.42
N GLY A 37 -14.52 -1.44 10.11
CA GLY A 37 -14.66 -2.54 11.05
C GLY A 37 -14.76 -3.92 10.37
N PRO A 38 -14.82 -5.01 11.15
CA PRO A 38 -14.98 -6.37 10.62
C PRO A 38 -16.29 -6.61 9.85
N ASP A 39 -17.28 -5.74 10.02
CA ASP A 39 -18.55 -5.72 9.30
C ASP A 39 -18.51 -4.87 8.02
N GLY A 40 -17.34 -4.30 7.69
CA GLY A 40 -17.15 -3.40 6.56
C GLY A 40 -17.71 -1.99 6.79
N GLN A 41 -18.20 -1.66 7.98
CA GLN A 41 -18.72 -0.33 8.30
C GLN A 41 -17.59 0.62 8.67
N LYS A 42 -17.79 1.91 8.38
CA LYS A 42 -16.83 2.97 8.73
C LYS A 42 -16.65 3.07 10.25
N LEU A 43 -15.40 3.20 10.68
CA LEU A 43 -15.04 3.53 12.05
C LEU A 43 -14.83 5.03 12.23
N ASP A 44 -15.19 5.54 13.40
CA ASP A 44 -14.92 6.93 13.79
C ASP A 44 -13.49 7.11 14.31
N SER A 45 -12.88 6.05 14.84
CA SER A 45 -11.50 6.05 15.35
C SER A 45 -10.92 4.64 15.47
N GLY A 46 -9.60 4.55 15.61
CA GLY A 46 -8.88 3.30 15.83
C GLY A 46 -8.54 2.54 14.54
N PRO A 47 -7.72 1.49 14.63
CA PRO A 47 -7.36 0.68 13.48
C PRO A 47 -8.57 -0.12 12.99
N GLY A 48 -8.82 -0.07 11.68
CA GLY A 48 -9.83 -0.90 11.04
C GLY A 48 -9.33 -2.32 10.78
N ALA A 49 -10.26 -3.27 10.63
CA ALA A 49 -9.99 -4.58 10.06
C ALA A 49 -9.67 -4.48 8.55
N CYS A 50 -10.16 -3.42 7.90
CA CYS A 50 -9.86 -3.06 6.52
C CYS A 50 -9.69 -1.56 6.35
N VAL A 51 -9.12 -1.15 5.21
CA VAL A 51 -8.96 0.24 4.81
C VAL A 51 -9.54 0.45 3.42
N ALA A 52 -10.53 1.33 3.28
CA ALA A 52 -10.96 1.81 1.97
C ALA A 52 -10.05 2.94 1.47
N ASP A 53 -9.66 2.88 0.21
CA ASP A 53 -8.90 3.92 -0.50
C ASP A 53 -9.84 4.62 -1.48
N SER A 54 -10.25 5.85 -1.16
CA SER A 54 -11.20 6.61 -1.96
C SER A 54 -10.62 7.17 -3.26
N LEU A 55 -9.29 7.18 -3.41
CA LEU A 55 -8.63 7.62 -4.63
C LEU A 55 -8.66 6.51 -5.67
N THR A 56 -8.20 5.31 -5.28
CA THR A 56 -8.11 4.17 -6.21
C THR A 56 -9.42 3.39 -6.33
N GLY A 57 -10.32 3.51 -5.34
CA GLY A 57 -11.51 2.67 -5.22
C GLY A 57 -11.22 1.27 -4.65
N LEU A 58 -9.99 1.01 -4.23
CA LEU A 58 -9.57 -0.27 -3.66
C LEU A 58 -9.93 -0.37 -2.18
N MET A 59 -9.95 -1.60 -1.68
CA MET A 59 -9.99 -1.88 -0.25
C MET A 59 -8.84 -2.82 0.12
N TRP A 60 -8.20 -2.52 1.23
CA TRP A 60 -6.99 -3.18 1.71
C TRP A 60 -7.25 -3.94 3.01
N GLU A 61 -6.60 -5.09 3.11
CA GLU A 61 -6.54 -5.88 4.33
C GLU A 61 -5.72 -5.12 5.38
N SER A 62 -6.21 -5.01 6.62
CA SER A 62 -5.38 -4.59 7.77
C SER A 62 -4.74 -5.80 8.44
N LYS A 63 -3.53 -5.61 9.00
CA LYS A 63 -2.87 -6.63 9.82
C LYS A 63 -3.16 -6.37 11.30
N SER A 64 -2.95 -7.38 12.14
CA SER A 64 -3.17 -7.33 13.59
C SER A 64 -1.96 -7.86 14.35
N ASP A 65 -1.83 -7.50 15.62
CA ASP A 65 -0.84 -8.09 16.56
C ASP A 65 -1.41 -9.24 17.37
N THR A 66 -2.44 -9.91 16.84
CA THR A 66 -3.01 -11.12 17.43
C THR A 66 -2.65 -12.31 16.55
N ALA A 67 -2.26 -13.41 17.20
CA ALA A 67 -1.98 -14.68 16.53
C ALA A 67 -3.17 -15.12 15.66
N GLY A 68 -2.85 -15.66 14.48
CA GLY A 68 -3.83 -16.13 13.50
C GLY A 68 -3.58 -15.58 12.09
N LEU A 69 -4.60 -15.70 11.24
CA LEU A 69 -4.52 -15.44 9.80
C LEU A 69 -3.99 -14.04 9.44
N HIS A 70 -4.43 -13.03 10.19
CA HIS A 70 -4.10 -11.62 9.94
C HIS A 70 -2.93 -11.11 10.79
N ASP A 71 -2.15 -12.00 11.41
CA ASP A 71 -0.98 -11.60 12.19
C ASP A 71 0.06 -10.91 11.28
N TRP A 72 0.57 -9.75 11.73
CA TRP A 72 1.58 -9.00 10.99
C TRP A 72 2.92 -9.73 10.86
N ARG A 73 3.19 -10.71 11.73
CA ARG A 73 4.41 -11.53 11.71
C ARG A 73 4.36 -12.65 10.66
N ASN A 74 3.19 -12.90 10.06
CA ASN A 74 3.06 -13.94 9.05
C ASN A 74 3.86 -13.60 7.79
N THR A 75 4.58 -14.59 7.29
CA THR A 75 5.35 -14.52 6.05
C THR A 75 5.00 -15.72 5.17
N TYR A 76 5.05 -15.50 3.87
CA TYR A 76 4.57 -16.44 2.86
C TYR A 76 5.59 -16.59 1.74
N THR A 77 5.80 -17.82 1.26
CA THR A 77 6.44 -18.02 -0.03
C THR A 77 5.48 -17.69 -1.16
N TRP A 78 6.04 -17.38 -2.33
CA TRP A 78 5.21 -17.12 -3.50
C TRP A 78 4.79 -18.46 -4.11
N PHE A 79 3.49 -18.65 -4.28
CA PHE A 79 2.91 -19.78 -5.00
C PHE A 79 1.68 -19.35 -5.81
N ASN A 80 1.57 -19.84 -7.03
CA ASN A 80 0.37 -19.72 -7.86
C ASN A 80 0.20 -21.01 -8.70
N PRO A 81 -0.88 -21.81 -8.51
CA PRO A 81 -1.08 -23.05 -9.23
C PRO A 81 -1.34 -22.85 -10.74
N ASP A 82 -1.80 -21.66 -11.15
CA ASP A 82 -2.13 -21.36 -12.55
C ASP A 82 -0.89 -21.16 -13.43
N GLU A 83 0.30 -21.02 -12.83
CA GLU A 83 1.59 -20.89 -13.53
C GLU A 83 2.18 -22.23 -14.01
N ALA A 84 1.39 -23.30 -14.02
CA ALA A 84 1.81 -24.58 -14.59
C ALA A 84 1.82 -24.51 -16.13
N ILE A 85 2.99 -24.22 -16.73
CA ILE A 85 3.15 -24.14 -18.18
C ILE A 85 4.07 -25.27 -18.67
N GLY A 86 3.47 -26.32 -19.25
CA GLY A 86 4.20 -27.40 -19.92
C GLY A 86 4.92 -28.34 -18.93
N GLU A 87 6.17 -28.70 -19.25
CA GLU A 87 6.97 -29.67 -18.47
C GLU A 87 7.69 -29.04 -17.27
N LEU A 88 7.75 -27.71 -17.18
CA LEU A 88 8.49 -26.98 -16.15
C LEU A 88 7.54 -26.41 -15.10
N ASP A 89 7.91 -26.58 -13.83
CA ASP A 89 7.13 -26.06 -12.70
C ASP A 89 7.65 -24.68 -12.27
N TYR A 90 6.84 -23.66 -12.58
CA TYR A 90 7.10 -22.27 -12.21
C TYR A 90 6.14 -21.76 -11.14
N ARG A 91 5.37 -22.66 -10.53
CA ARG A 91 4.32 -22.27 -9.58
C ARG A 91 4.88 -21.67 -8.30
N GLY A 92 6.14 -21.91 -7.96
CA GLY A 92 6.78 -21.41 -6.74
C GLY A 92 6.84 -22.47 -5.66
N VAL A 93 6.78 -22.06 -4.39
CA VAL A 93 6.94 -22.96 -3.22
C VAL A 93 5.70 -22.92 -2.36
N GLN A 94 5.06 -24.07 -2.18
CA GLN A 94 3.95 -24.26 -1.25
C GLN A 94 4.45 -24.32 0.20
N ASP A 95 3.66 -23.78 1.13
CA ASP A 95 3.89 -23.85 2.59
C ASP A 95 5.35 -23.57 3.04
N GLY A 96 6.02 -22.60 2.42
CA GLY A 96 7.44 -22.33 2.69
C GLY A 96 7.69 -21.19 3.67
N GLY A 97 6.64 -20.50 4.10
CA GLY A 97 6.70 -19.37 5.02
C GLY A 97 6.59 -19.75 6.50
N VAL A 98 6.23 -18.77 7.32
CA VAL A 98 5.88 -18.95 8.73
C VAL A 98 4.62 -18.14 9.01
N CYS A 99 3.52 -18.82 9.30
CA CYS A 99 2.21 -18.23 9.44
C CYS A 99 1.30 -19.14 10.29
N GLU A 100 0.11 -18.64 10.62
CA GLU A 100 -0.95 -19.42 11.26
C GLU A 100 -2.28 -19.18 10.51
N GLY A 101 -3.13 -20.21 10.42
CA GLY A 101 -4.48 -20.10 9.85
C GLY A 101 -4.57 -20.35 8.34
N SER A 102 -3.46 -20.66 7.67
CA SER A 102 -3.39 -21.17 6.28
C SER A 102 -2.12 -22.00 6.11
N GLU A 103 -1.94 -22.62 4.93
CA GLU A 103 -0.60 -22.98 4.48
C GLU A 103 0.16 -21.69 4.14
N CYS A 104 1.47 -21.66 4.40
CA CYS A 104 2.26 -20.44 4.39
C CYS A 104 2.80 -20.07 3.00
N ASP A 105 1.90 -20.04 2.02
CA ASP A 105 2.13 -19.51 0.69
C ASP A 105 1.02 -18.53 0.23
N THR A 106 1.30 -17.74 -0.80
CA THR A 106 0.41 -16.66 -1.25
C THR A 106 -0.96 -17.16 -1.72
N TRP A 107 -1.03 -18.38 -2.29
CA TRP A 107 -2.29 -18.90 -2.82
C TRP A 107 -3.23 -19.33 -1.70
N GLU A 108 -2.72 -20.17 -0.79
CA GLU A 108 -3.51 -20.68 0.33
C GLU A 108 -3.89 -19.57 1.31
N TYR A 109 -3.05 -18.55 1.45
CA TYR A 109 -3.40 -17.35 2.21
C TYR A 109 -4.60 -16.61 1.63
N VAL A 110 -4.65 -16.39 0.30
CA VAL A 110 -5.80 -15.78 -0.38
C VAL A 110 -7.06 -16.62 -0.19
N LEU A 111 -6.96 -17.95 -0.34
CA LEU A 111 -8.09 -18.85 -0.12
C LEU A 111 -8.61 -18.80 1.31
N ALA A 112 -7.72 -18.79 2.30
CA ALA A 112 -8.09 -18.72 3.70
C ALA A 112 -8.79 -17.40 4.06
N VAL A 113 -8.27 -16.26 3.60
CA VAL A 113 -8.89 -14.94 3.85
C VAL A 113 -10.28 -14.85 3.20
N ASN A 114 -10.43 -15.37 1.98
CA ASN A 114 -11.72 -15.42 1.32
C ASN A 114 -12.68 -16.39 2.02
N GLY A 115 -12.22 -17.56 2.46
CA GLY A 115 -13.03 -18.51 3.23
C GLY A 115 -13.55 -17.93 4.55
N ALA A 116 -12.78 -17.04 5.18
CA ALA A 116 -13.17 -16.34 6.41
C ALA A 116 -14.16 -15.18 6.18
N GLY A 117 -14.33 -14.71 4.93
CA GLY A 117 -15.20 -13.57 4.63
C GLY A 117 -14.70 -12.26 5.25
N HIS A 118 -13.39 -11.99 5.18
CA HIS A 118 -12.76 -10.83 5.84
C HIS A 118 -13.44 -9.51 5.46
N CYS A 119 -13.83 -8.73 6.47
CA CYS A 119 -14.64 -7.51 6.35
C CYS A 119 -15.98 -7.68 5.60
N GLY A 120 -16.54 -8.90 5.58
CA GLY A 120 -17.76 -9.24 4.85
C GLY A 120 -17.55 -9.56 3.36
N TYR A 121 -16.31 -9.72 2.91
CA TYR A 121 -15.96 -9.89 1.49
C TYR A 121 -15.18 -11.19 1.23
N PHE A 122 -15.32 -11.69 0.00
CA PHE A 122 -14.85 -13.03 -0.43
C PHE A 122 -14.06 -12.98 -1.75
N ASP A 123 -13.71 -11.77 -2.20
CA ASP A 123 -13.05 -11.45 -3.47
C ASP A 123 -11.67 -10.78 -3.25
N TRP A 124 -11.00 -11.11 -2.14
CA TRP A 124 -9.63 -10.71 -1.86
C TRP A 124 -8.66 -11.38 -2.81
N ARG A 125 -7.62 -10.65 -3.20
CA ARG A 125 -6.56 -11.12 -4.09
C ARG A 125 -5.21 -10.54 -3.71
N MET A 126 -4.16 -11.13 -4.27
CA MET A 126 -2.83 -10.53 -4.24
C MET A 126 -2.85 -9.18 -4.99
N PRO A 127 -2.10 -8.17 -4.50
CA PRO A 127 -2.01 -6.87 -5.16
C PRO A 127 -1.05 -6.91 -6.35
N SER A 128 -1.22 -5.96 -7.27
CA SER A 128 -0.21 -5.61 -8.25
C SER A 128 0.89 -4.73 -7.66
N ARG A 129 1.96 -4.54 -8.43
CA ARG A 129 3.03 -3.58 -8.08
C ARG A 129 2.49 -2.16 -7.92
N ASP A 130 1.67 -1.71 -8.87
CA ASP A 130 1.17 -0.33 -8.89
C ASP A 130 0.17 -0.09 -7.76
N GLU A 131 -0.57 -1.12 -7.35
CA GLU A 131 -1.44 -1.06 -6.17
C GLU A 131 -0.62 -0.90 -4.89
N LEU A 132 0.44 -1.70 -4.69
CA LEU A 132 1.33 -1.53 -3.53
C LEU A 132 2.06 -0.18 -3.55
N MET A 133 2.45 0.30 -4.73
CA MET A 133 2.99 1.64 -4.92
C MET A 133 1.99 2.71 -4.49
N SER A 134 0.70 2.55 -4.80
CA SER A 134 -0.35 3.54 -4.48
C SER A 134 -0.58 3.75 -2.98
N ILE A 135 -0.15 2.80 -2.13
CA ILE A 135 -0.18 2.93 -0.67
C ILE A 135 1.18 3.33 -0.08
N SER A 136 2.22 3.39 -0.91
CA SER A 136 3.57 3.76 -0.51
C SER A 136 3.73 5.27 -0.39
N ASP A 137 4.10 5.75 0.79
CA ASP A 137 4.35 7.17 1.08
C ASP A 137 5.85 7.47 1.13
N LEU A 138 6.41 7.94 0.01
CA LEU A 138 7.85 8.20 -0.14
C LEU A 138 8.35 9.37 0.71
N ARG A 139 7.46 10.23 1.24
CA ARG A 139 7.83 11.27 2.20
C ARG A 139 8.43 10.66 3.48
N LYS A 140 8.15 9.38 3.74
CA LYS A 140 8.63 8.60 4.89
C LYS A 140 9.86 7.75 4.59
N ALA A 141 10.54 7.94 3.46
CA ALA A 141 11.73 7.16 3.11
C ALA A 141 12.87 7.27 4.16
N GLU A 142 12.94 8.38 4.90
CA GLU A 142 13.90 8.55 6.01
C GLU A 142 13.43 7.93 7.33
N ASN A 143 12.17 7.52 7.43
CA ASN A 143 11.58 6.87 8.60
C ASN A 143 10.63 5.74 8.18
N PRO A 144 11.16 4.61 7.67
CA PRO A 144 10.36 3.54 7.10
C PRO A 144 9.50 2.81 8.15
N PRO A 145 8.41 2.13 7.75
CA PRO A 145 8.02 1.87 6.37
C PRO A 145 7.46 3.09 5.64
N THR A 146 7.61 3.11 4.32
CA THR A 146 7.02 4.12 3.43
C THR A 146 5.51 3.94 3.33
N ALA A 147 4.77 4.16 4.41
CA ALA A 147 3.32 3.99 4.46
C ALA A 147 2.65 4.89 5.51
N ASN A 148 1.35 5.15 5.34
CA ASN A 148 0.57 5.81 6.38
C ASN A 148 0.24 4.80 7.52
N MET A 149 1.00 4.85 8.61
CA MET A 149 0.86 3.94 9.76
C MET A 149 -0.43 4.12 10.56
N ASP A 150 -1.14 5.24 10.40
CA ASP A 150 -2.43 5.45 11.05
C ASP A 150 -3.51 4.55 10.43
N PHE A 151 -3.36 4.22 9.13
CA PHE A 151 -4.27 3.35 8.39
C PHE A 151 -3.71 1.95 8.15
N PHE A 152 -2.39 1.81 8.01
CA PHE A 152 -1.70 0.54 7.85
C PHE A 152 -0.83 0.23 9.08
N PRO A 153 -1.43 0.01 10.26
CA PRO A 153 -0.67 -0.39 11.43
C PRO A 153 0.04 -1.72 11.15
N TYR A 154 1.15 -1.92 11.84
CA TYR A 154 2.00 -3.11 11.73
C TYR A 154 2.59 -3.38 10.34
N MET A 155 2.55 -2.41 9.43
CA MET A 155 3.36 -2.46 8.22
C MET A 155 4.84 -2.58 8.58
N GLN A 156 5.54 -3.52 7.96
CA GLN A 156 6.96 -3.74 8.19
C GLN A 156 7.78 -2.99 7.14
N PRO A 157 8.96 -2.44 7.48
CA PRO A 157 9.88 -1.85 6.52
C PRO A 157 10.62 -2.98 5.77
N ALA A 158 9.87 -3.73 4.97
CA ALA A 158 10.31 -4.97 4.33
C ALA A 158 9.63 -5.16 2.97
N GLU A 159 9.90 -6.30 2.35
CA GLU A 159 9.34 -6.65 1.04
C GLU A 159 8.00 -7.37 1.17
N TYR A 160 7.08 -7.02 0.28
CA TYR A 160 5.73 -7.55 0.21
C TYR A 160 5.49 -8.16 -1.16
N TRP A 161 5.00 -9.39 -1.21
CA TRP A 161 4.73 -10.06 -2.47
C TRP A 161 3.60 -9.37 -3.26
N THR A 162 3.78 -9.31 -4.57
CA THR A 162 2.69 -9.05 -5.53
C THR A 162 2.16 -10.37 -6.09
N GLY A 163 1.03 -10.32 -6.80
CA GLY A 163 0.46 -11.47 -7.51
C GLY A 163 1.14 -11.82 -8.84
N PHE A 164 2.25 -11.15 -9.20
CA PHE A 164 2.85 -11.25 -10.53
C PHE A 164 4.22 -11.93 -10.47
N ASP A 165 4.42 -12.89 -11.36
CA ASP A 165 5.70 -13.54 -11.57
C ASP A 165 6.69 -12.63 -12.34
N TYR A 166 7.94 -13.08 -12.47
CA TYR A 166 8.94 -12.40 -13.30
C TYR A 166 9.33 -13.28 -14.49
N SER A 167 8.72 -12.98 -15.64
CA SER A 167 8.79 -13.82 -16.85
C SER A 167 10.20 -14.09 -17.40
N THR A 168 11.20 -13.26 -17.11
CA THR A 168 12.58 -13.51 -17.58
C THR A 168 13.38 -14.43 -16.65
N GLN A 169 12.90 -14.62 -15.42
CA GLN A 169 13.48 -15.55 -14.45
C GLN A 169 12.33 -16.22 -13.67
N TYR A 170 11.80 -17.31 -14.25
CA TYR A 170 10.56 -17.96 -13.82
C TYR A 170 10.48 -18.42 -12.36
N GLN A 171 11.63 -18.55 -11.69
CA GLN A 171 11.73 -18.87 -10.25
C GLN A 171 11.64 -17.63 -9.35
N SER A 172 11.34 -16.46 -9.92
CA SER A 172 11.27 -15.18 -9.25
C SER A 172 9.91 -14.51 -9.46
N ALA A 173 9.54 -13.63 -8.55
CA ALA A 173 8.30 -12.86 -8.59
C ALA A 173 8.56 -11.40 -8.19
N TRP A 174 7.62 -10.52 -8.50
CA TRP A 174 7.70 -9.12 -8.11
C TRP A 174 7.26 -8.92 -6.66
N ALA A 175 7.98 -8.05 -5.96
CA ALA A 175 7.67 -7.56 -4.63
C ALA A 175 7.77 -6.03 -4.58
N TRP A 176 7.06 -5.40 -3.65
CA TRP A 176 7.27 -4.00 -3.29
C TRP A 176 8.04 -3.92 -1.98
N ASN A 177 9.08 -3.08 -1.93
CA ASN A 177 9.90 -2.88 -0.75
C ASN A 177 9.47 -1.61 -0.02
N PHE A 178 8.84 -1.73 1.14
CA PHE A 178 8.41 -0.58 1.97
C PHE A 178 9.54 0.01 2.83
N PHE A 179 10.74 -0.57 2.84
CA PHE A 179 11.91 0.11 3.41
C PHE A 179 12.35 1.27 2.52
N TYR A 180 12.41 1.03 1.21
CA TYR A 180 12.93 1.99 0.23
C TYR A 180 11.85 2.64 -0.66
N GLY A 181 10.64 2.09 -0.69
CA GLY A 181 9.53 2.58 -1.50
C GLY A 181 9.70 2.31 -3.00
N HIS A 182 10.19 1.13 -3.37
CA HIS A 182 10.33 0.75 -4.77
C HIS A 182 10.14 -0.76 -4.97
N ASP A 183 10.00 -1.18 -6.22
CA ASP A 183 9.83 -2.59 -6.56
C ASP A 183 11.15 -3.37 -6.59
N ARG A 184 11.01 -4.68 -6.41
CA ARG A 184 12.08 -5.68 -6.38
C ARG A 184 11.62 -6.92 -7.10
N VAL A 185 12.58 -7.68 -7.60
CA VAL A 185 12.40 -9.07 -8.04
C VAL A 185 13.19 -9.94 -7.08
N ASP A 186 12.57 -11.00 -6.58
CA ASP A 186 13.27 -11.98 -5.74
C ASP A 186 12.72 -13.39 -5.97
N TRP A 187 13.46 -14.38 -5.50
CA TRP A 187 13.13 -15.80 -5.62
C TRP A 187 11.82 -16.14 -4.91
N LYS A 188 10.94 -16.89 -5.59
CA LYS A 188 9.63 -17.34 -5.07
C LYS A 188 9.72 -18.13 -3.75
N LYS A 189 10.88 -18.75 -3.50
CA LYS A 189 11.20 -19.48 -2.25
C LYS A 189 11.47 -18.60 -1.02
N SER A 190 11.71 -17.30 -1.21
CA SER A 190 11.96 -16.38 -0.11
C SER A 190 10.63 -16.05 0.58
N ALA A 191 10.53 -16.27 1.89
CA ALA A 191 9.33 -15.85 2.63
C ALA A 191 9.28 -14.32 2.76
N LYS A 192 8.13 -13.71 2.43
CA LYS A 192 7.89 -12.25 2.51
C LYS A 192 6.53 -11.93 3.08
N PHE A 193 6.30 -10.68 3.41
CA PHE A 193 4.99 -10.23 3.90
C PHE A 193 3.96 -10.19 2.77
N VAL A 194 2.69 -10.27 3.14
CA VAL A 194 1.55 -10.13 2.21
C VAL A 194 0.51 -9.22 2.83
N ARG A 195 -0.09 -8.37 2.00
CA ARG A 195 -1.29 -7.59 2.33
C ARG A 195 -2.25 -7.70 1.15
N LEU A 196 -3.42 -8.27 1.37
CA LEU A 196 -4.39 -8.47 0.30
C LEU A 196 -5.12 -7.16 -0.04
N VAL A 197 -5.63 -7.14 -1.26
CA VAL A 197 -6.44 -6.05 -1.80
C VAL A 197 -7.68 -6.63 -2.48
N ARG A 198 -8.73 -5.83 -2.61
CA ARG A 198 -9.92 -6.16 -3.39
C ARG A 198 -10.45 -4.95 -4.15
N GLY A 199 -11.31 -5.23 -5.13
CA GLY A 199 -11.85 -4.24 -6.07
C GLY A 199 -10.99 -4.06 -7.33
N THR A 200 -11.38 -3.10 -8.16
CA THR A 200 -10.68 -2.71 -9.38
C THR A 200 -10.22 -1.26 -9.22
N ALA A 201 -8.94 -0.99 -9.51
CA ALA A 201 -8.38 0.34 -9.37
C ALA A 201 -8.86 1.24 -10.53
N GLY A 202 -9.80 2.16 -10.26
CA GLY A 202 -10.38 3.03 -11.30
C GLY A 202 -9.38 4.02 -11.91
N GLU A 203 -8.34 4.40 -11.17
CA GLU A 203 -7.35 5.44 -11.57
C GLU A 203 -5.96 4.89 -11.95
N LEU A 204 -5.64 3.63 -11.62
CA LEU A 204 -4.33 3.04 -11.94
C LEU A 204 -4.26 2.45 -13.36
N GLU A 205 -5.39 2.33 -14.05
CA GLU A 205 -5.46 1.79 -15.42
C GLU A 205 -5.10 2.82 -16.51
N SER A 206 -4.84 4.09 -16.18
CA SER A 206 -4.77 5.18 -17.16
C SER A 206 -3.43 5.33 -17.90
N VAL A 207 -2.49 4.40 -17.81
CA VAL A 207 -1.24 4.45 -18.59
C VAL A 207 -0.94 3.11 -19.25
N LYS A 208 -1.72 2.79 -20.28
CA LYS A 208 -1.25 1.95 -21.38
C LYS A 208 -1.17 2.84 -22.62
N GLU A 209 0.02 3.40 -22.87
CA GLU A 209 0.44 3.81 -24.22
C GLU A 209 1.24 2.68 -24.85
#